data_AF-W4LMS5-F1
#
_entry.id   AF-W4LMS5-F1
#
_cell.length_a   1.000
_cell.length_b   1.000
_cell.length_c   1.000
_cell.angle_alpha   90.00
_cell.angle_beta   90.00
_cell.angle_gamma   90.00
#
_symmetry.space_group_name_H-M   'P 1'
#
loop_
_entity.id
_entity.type
_entity.pdbx_description
1 polymer ?
#
loop_
_entity_poly.entity_id
_entity_poly.type
_entity_poly.pdbx_seq_one_letter_code
_entity_poly.pdbx_strand_id
1 'polypeptide(L)' 'MTLVTPEKTLKFIGKNRFDAKRKALRFWYTHRDTLHENMQEFAKNCRLSADQKVITYRPNHPVREF' A
#
# COMPACT_ATOMS: atom_id res chain seq x y z
N MET A 1 9.77 10.77 -2.37
CA MET A 1 9.04 11.14 -3.59
C MET A 1 8.17 9.95 -3.95
N THR A 2 6.84 10.10 -3.93
CA THR A 2 5.88 9.03 -4.23
C THR A 2 5.28 9.35 -5.60
N LEU A 3 5.61 8.55 -6.61
CA LEU A 3 5.04 8.69 -7.96
C LEU A 3 3.68 8.00 -7.98
N VAL A 4 2.62 8.76 -8.28
CA VAL A 4 1.25 8.25 -8.44
C VAL A 4 1.00 8.08 -9.94
N THR A 5 0.97 6.83 -10.41
CA THR A 5 0.55 6.48 -11.77
C THR A 5 -0.98 6.29 -11.85
N PRO A 6 -1.63 6.50 -13.01
CA PRO A 6 -3.08 6.42 -13.19
C PRO A 6 -3.67 5.01 -13.01
N GLU A 7 -2.83 3.98 -12.89
CA GLU A 7 -3.18 2.73 -12.23
C GLU A 7 -2.82 2.91 -10.74
N LYS A 8 -3.78 2.96 -9.82
CA LYS A 8 -3.64 3.27 -8.35
C LYS A 8 -2.77 2.27 -7.56
N THR A 9 -1.63 1.87 -8.11
CA THR A 9 -0.66 0.97 -7.49
C THR A 9 0.34 1.81 -6.70
N LEU A 10 0.28 1.72 -5.37
CA LEU A 10 1.25 2.40 -4.49
C LEU A 10 2.46 1.50 -4.27
N LYS A 11 3.66 2.07 -4.34
CA LYS A 11 4.91 1.36 -4.06
C LYS A 11 5.58 1.94 -2.82
N PHE A 12 5.73 1.11 -1.79
CA PHE A 12 6.46 1.43 -0.57
C PHE A 12 7.86 0.81 -0.66
N ILE A 13 8.85 1.66 -0.93
CA ILE A 13 10.26 1.27 -1.00
C ILE A 13 10.89 1.57 0.35
N GLY A 14 11.47 0.55 0.98
CA GLY A 14 12.21 0.67 2.24
C GLY A 14 13.65 0.18 2.11
N LYS A 15 14.50 0.54 3.08
CA LYS A 15 15.88 0.02 3.13
C LYS A 15 15.89 -1.50 3.37
N ASN A 16 14.99 -1.97 4.23
CA ASN A 16 14.83 -3.37 4.63
C ASN A 16 13.34 -3.73 4.64
N ARG A 17 13.01 -5.02 4.72
CA ARG A 17 11.62 -5.53 4.82
C ARG A 17 10.78 -4.82 5.89
N PHE A 18 11.38 -4.57 7.06
CA PHE A 18 10.70 -3.88 8.16
C PHE A 18 10.40 -2.42 7.83
N ASP A 19 11.29 -1.73 7.12
CA ASP A 19 11.10 -0.34 6.71
C ASP A 19 9.98 -0.22 5.67
N ALA A 20 9.97 -1.14 4.69
CA ALA A 20 8.92 -1.20 3.68
C ALA A 20 7.55 -1.47 4.32
N LYS A 21 7.48 -2.45 5.25
CA LYS A 21 6.25 -2.74 6.02
C LYS A 21 5.81 -1.54 6.85
N ARG A 22 6.72 -0.87 7.54
CA ARG A 22 6.41 0.30 8.36
C ARG A 22 5.82 1.42 7.53
N LYS A 23 6.35 1.67 6.32
CA LYS A 23 5.81 2.67 5.39
C LYS A 23 4.41 2.30 4.90
N ALA A 24 4.21 1.04 4.52
CA ALA A 24 2.90 0.54 4.09
C ALA A 24 1.86 0.65 5.23
N LEU A 25 2.23 0.24 6.44
CA LEU A 25 1.35 0.33 7.62
C LEU A 25 1.03 1.77 8.02
N ARG A 26 2.02 2.67 7.94
CA ARG A 26 1.81 4.09 8.21
C ARG A 26 0.82 4.68 7.21
N PHE A 27 0.96 4.34 5.93
CA PHE A 27 0.02 4.76 4.89
C PHE A 27 -1.40 4.25 5.18
N TRP A 28 -1.56 2.96 5.47
CA TRP A 28 -2.85 2.39 5.82
C TRP A 28 -3.45 3.07 7.06
N TYR A 29 -2.66 3.31 8.11
CA TYR A 29 -3.15 3.96 9.32
C TYR A 29 -3.60 5.41 9.05
N THR A 30 -2.90 6.16 8.21
CA THR A 30 -3.26 7.53 7.84
C THR A 30 -4.52 7.57 6.95
N HIS A 31 -4.72 6.58 6.08
CA HIS A 31 -5.80 6.56 5.11
C HIS A 31 -6.91 5.55 5.42
N ARG A 32 -6.91 4.92 6.59
CA ARG A 32 -7.89 3.90 7.00
C ARG A 32 -9.34 4.36 6.86
N ASP A 33 -9.57 5.64 7.12
CA ASP A 33 -10.88 6.28 7.07
C ASP A 33 -11.37 6.37 5.62
N THR A 34 -10.47 6.70 4.69
CA THR A 34 -10.78 6.86 3.26
C THR A 34 -10.76 5.53 2.49
N LEU A 35 -9.94 4.58 2.93
CA LEU A 35 -9.77 3.29 2.26
C LEU A 35 -10.93 2.32 2.57
N HIS A 36 -11.65 2.51 3.68
CA HIS A 36 -12.75 1.62 4.10
C HIS A 36 -12.35 0.13 4.15
N GLU A 37 -11.05 -0.18 4.29
CA GLU A 37 -10.53 -1.55 4.28
C GLU A 37 -9.77 -1.88 5.57
N ASN A 38 -10.01 -3.08 6.09
CA ASN A 38 -9.32 -3.57 7.27
C ASN A 38 -7.87 -3.94 6.95
N MET A 39 -7.02 -3.95 7.97
CA MET A 39 -5.59 -4.28 7.85
C MET A 39 -5.33 -5.60 7.11
N GLN A 40 -6.23 -6.57 7.28
CA GLN A 40 -6.15 -7.88 6.62
C GLN A 40 -6.41 -7.78 5.11
N GLU A 41 -7.37 -6.95 4.69
CA GLU A 41 -7.66 -6.68 3.28
C GLU A 41 -6.52 -5.88 2.64
N PHE A 42 -6.00 -4.87 3.35
CA PHE A 42 -4.81 -4.13 2.94
C PHE A 42 -3.60 -5.06 2.76
N ALA A 43 -3.41 -6.01 3.68
CA ALA A 43 -2.32 -6.98 3.59
C ALA A 43 -2.49 -7.94 2.41
N LYS A 44 -3.71 -8.38 2.07
CA LYS A 44 -3.99 -9.18 0.86
C LYS A 44 -3.67 -8.41 -0.42
N ASN A 45 -3.94 -7.11 -0.41
CA ASN A 45 -3.68 -6.19 -1.52
C ASN A 45 -2.19 -5.78 -1.62
N CYS A 46 -1.38 -6.09 -0.61
CA CYS A 46 0.06 -5.83 -0.59
C CYS A 46 0.86 -7.02 -1.15
N ARG A 47 1.60 -6.79 -2.24
CA ARG A 47 2.60 -7.71 -2.77
C ARG A 47 4.01 -7.28 -2.39
N LEU A 48 4.74 -8.16 -1.73
CA LEU A 48 6.17 -7.99 -1.46
C LEU A 48 6.98 -8.42 -2.70
N SER A 49 7.89 -7.58 -3.17
CA SER A 49 8.84 -7.95 -4.23
C SER A 49 9.87 -8.97 -3.73
N ALA A 50 10.52 -9.69 -4.67
CA ALA A 50 11.52 -10.71 -4.38
C ALA A 50 12.70 -10.19 -3.52
N ASP A 51 13.09 -8.93 -3.71
CA ASP A 51 14.14 -8.26 -2.92
C ASP A 51 13.69 -7.90 -1.48
N GLN A 52 12.41 -8.12 -1.14
CA GLN A 52 11.79 -7.81 0.17
C GLN A 52 11.89 -6.35 0.63
N LYS A 53 12.45 -5.45 -0.18
CA LYS A 53 12.55 -4.01 0.09
C LYS A 53 11.42 -3.19 -0.49
N VAL A 54 10.57 -3.79 -1.33
CA VAL A 54 9.47 -3.10 -2.02
C VAL A 54 8.16 -3.79 -1.73
N ILE A 55 7.18 -3.04 -1.22
CA ILE A 55 5.79 -3.48 -1.10
C ILE A 55 4.97 -2.72 -2.12
N THR A 56 4.20 -3.45 -2.91
CA THR A 56 3.32 -2.91 -3.94
C THR A 56 1.89 -3.13 -3.48
N TYR A 57 1.15 -2.06 -3.22
CA TYR A 57 -0.25 -2.09 -2.85
C TYR A 57 -1.12 -1.79 -4.06
N ARG A 58 -2.09 -2.65 -4.33
CA ARG A 58 -3.12 -2.44 -5.36
C ARG A 58 -4.50 -2.48 -4.72
N PRO A 59 -5.24 -1.34 -4.63
CA PRO A 59 -6.59 -1.34 -4.12
C PRO A 59 -7.46 -2.21 -5.04
N ASN A 60 -8.16 -3.18 -4.45
CA ASN A 60 -9.04 -4.08 -5.19
C ASN A 60 -10.40 -3.44 -5.52
N HIS A 61 -10.73 -2.28 -4.93
CA HIS A 61 -11.97 -1.56 -5.18
C HIS A 61 -11.72 -0.30 -6.02
N PRO A 62 -12.51 -0.05 -7.09
CA PRO A 62 -12.58 1.28 -7.65
C PRO A 62 -13.11 2.20 -6.55
N VAL A 63 -12.32 3.21 -6.17
CA VAL A 63 -12.82 4.32 -5.35
C VAL A 63 -14.01 4.87 -6.12
N ARG A 64 -15.22 4.61 -5.61
CA ARG A 64 -16.46 5.03 -6.23
C ARG A 64 -16.54 6.53 -6.00
N GLU A 65 -16.29 7.31 -7.05
CA GLU A 65 -16.50 8.76 -7.04
C GLU A 65 -18.00 8.99 -6.80
N PHE A 66 -18.32 9.66 -5.69
CA PHE A 66 -19.64 10.19 -5.41
C PHE A 66 -19.67 11.67 -5.76
#